data_AF-A0A0V7Z4B1-F1
#
_entry.id   AF-A0A0V7Z4B1-F1
#
_cell.length_a   1.000
_cell.length_b   1.000
_cell.length_c   1.000
_cell.angle_alpha   90.00
_cell.angle_beta   90.00
_cell.angle_gamma   90.00
#
_symmetry.space_group_name_H-M   'P 1'
#
loop_
_entity.id
_entity.type
_entity.pdbx_description
1 polymer ?
#
loop_
_entity_poly.entity_id
_entity_poly.type
_entity_poly.pdbx_seq_one_letter_code
_entity_poly.pdbx_strand_id
1 'polypeptide(L)'
;MAEPGIRSIPTLVGDAVRELRDFVGDELALFRAEMAQGVHRISLGLGLLIAAAVLAITGLFTLLLALVKGIAVLVQSDALAALIVGGTCLGLALVLGLFGRSRASLANLAPTRTGRQIKQDAQVLADRPGHRLQDDA
;
A
#
# COMPACT_ATOMS: atom_id res chain seq x y z
N MET A 1 -47.91 -49.38 -12.14
CA MET A 1 -48.07 -47.92 -12.08
C MET A 1 -47.18 -47.44 -10.95
N ALA A 2 -46.03 -46.81 -11.26
CA ALA A 2 -45.08 -46.35 -10.24
C ALA A 2 -45.46 -44.93 -9.82
N GLU A 3 -45.71 -44.72 -8.52
CA GLU A 3 -46.03 -43.41 -7.97
C GLU A 3 -44.79 -42.48 -8.00
N PRO A 4 -44.93 -41.24 -8.51
CA PRO A 4 -43.88 -40.24 -8.43
C PRO A 4 -43.82 -39.70 -7.00
N GLY A 5 -42.84 -40.19 -6.22
CA GLY A 5 -42.56 -39.69 -4.88
C GLY A 5 -42.29 -38.18 -4.90
N ILE A 6 -43.14 -37.42 -4.21
CA ILE A 6 -43.03 -35.97 -4.05
C ILE A 6 -41.66 -35.68 -3.42
N ARG A 7 -40.76 -35.06 -4.18
CA ARG A 7 -39.46 -34.60 -3.67
C ARG A 7 -39.72 -33.67 -2.49
N SER A 8 -39.25 -34.07 -1.31
CA SER A 8 -39.57 -33.43 -0.05
C SER A 8 -38.77 -32.11 0.09
N ILE A 9 -39.41 -31.04 0.56
CA ILE A 9 -38.79 -29.71 0.81
C ILE A 9 -37.38 -29.76 1.44
N PRO A 10 -37.08 -30.68 2.39
CA PRO A 10 -35.72 -30.86 2.92
C PRO A 10 -34.65 -31.19 1.87
N THR A 11 -35.00 -31.95 0.83
CA THR A 11 -34.06 -32.30 -0.26
C THR A 11 -33.73 -31.09 -1.15
N LEU A 12 -34.71 -30.23 -1.46
CA LEU A 12 -34.50 -29.02 -2.26
C LEU A 12 -33.61 -27.98 -1.54
N VAL A 13 -33.74 -27.86 -0.22
CA VAL A 13 -32.87 -27.00 0.59
C VAL A 13 -31.44 -27.56 0.63
N GLY A 14 -31.29 -28.88 0.74
CA GLY A 14 -30.00 -29.55 0.68
C GLY A 14 -29.28 -29.35 -0.66
N ASP A 15 -30.03 -29.40 -1.75
CA ASP A 15 -29.52 -29.19 -3.12
C ASP A 15 -29.11 -27.73 -3.34
N ALA A 16 -29.93 -26.76 -2.91
CA ALA A 16 -29.60 -25.33 -3.04
C ALA A 16 -28.37 -24.91 -2.21
N VAL A 17 -28.19 -25.46 -1.02
CA VAL A 17 -26.98 -25.23 -0.20
C VAL A 17 -25.74 -25.84 -0.86
N ARG A 18 -25.90 -26.95 -1.57
CA ARG A 18 -24.82 -27.60 -2.32
C ARG A 18 -24.42 -26.76 -3.53
N GLU A 19 -25.39 -26.29 -4.30
CA GLU A 19 -25.16 -25.43 -5.45
C GLU A 19 -24.53 -24.08 -5.08
N LEU A 20 -24.96 -23.47 -3.96
CA LEU A 20 -24.34 -22.25 -3.43
C LEU A 20 -22.89 -22.49 -2.98
N ARG A 21 -22.60 -23.64 -2.36
CA ARG A 21 -21.23 -24.01 -1.97
C ARG A 21 -20.32 -24.17 -3.18
N ASP A 22 -20.84 -24.80 -4.24
CA ASP A 22 -20.10 -24.99 -5.48
C ASP A 22 -19.82 -23.64 -6.16
N PHE A 23 -20.81 -22.75 -6.24
CA PHE A 23 -20.66 -21.40 -6.81
C PHE A 23 -19.66 -20.53 -6.01
N VAL A 24 -19.76 -20.53 -4.68
CA VAL A 24 -18.81 -19.80 -3.82
C VAL A 24 -17.40 -20.38 -3.94
N GLY A 25 -17.27 -21.70 -4.07
CA GLY A 25 -15.99 -22.36 -4.26
C GLY A 25 -15.29 -21.90 -5.55
N ASP A 26 -16.04 -21.85 -6.65
CA ASP A 26 -15.53 -21.43 -7.95
C ASP A 26 -15.14 -19.94 -7.98
N GLU A 27 -15.98 -19.07 -7.42
CA GLU A 27 -15.69 -17.63 -7.33
C GLU A 27 -14.45 -17.36 -6.45
N LEU A 28 -14.30 -18.12 -5.36
CA LEU A 28 -13.12 -18.04 -4.49
C LEU A 28 -11.87 -18.56 -5.18
N ALA A 29 -11.98 -19.60 -6.01
CA ALA A 29 -10.88 -20.15 -6.79
C ALA A 29 -10.39 -19.14 -7.84
N LEU A 30 -11.33 -18.47 -8.52
CA LEU A 30 -11.02 -17.40 -9.47
C LEU A 30 -10.37 -16.20 -8.77
N PHE A 31 -10.95 -15.73 -7.66
CA PHE A 31 -10.38 -14.65 -6.85
C PHE A 31 -8.96 -14.97 -6.39
N ARG A 32 -8.71 -16.20 -5.93
CA ARG A 32 -7.36 -16.66 -5.54
C ARG A 32 -6.41 -16.65 -6.73
N ALA A 33 -6.85 -17.08 -7.91
CA ALA A 33 -6.03 -17.07 -9.11
C ALA A 33 -5.66 -15.64 -9.53
N GLU A 34 -6.62 -14.70 -9.50
CA GLU A 34 -6.39 -13.30 -9.83
C GLU A 34 -5.49 -12.61 -8.79
N MET A 35 -5.71 -12.87 -7.49
CA MET A 35 -4.82 -12.41 -6.42
C MET A 35 -3.40 -12.96 -6.57
N ALA A 36 -3.23 -14.23 -6.91
CA ALA A 36 -1.90 -14.82 -7.12
C ALA A 36 -1.17 -14.14 -8.30
N GLN A 37 -1.88 -13.87 -9.40
CA GLN A 37 -1.33 -13.12 -10.52
C GLN A 37 -0.99 -11.67 -10.15
N GLY A 38 -1.86 -11.00 -9.38
CA GLY A 38 -1.63 -9.64 -8.88
C GLY A 38 -0.41 -9.57 -7.95
N VAL A 39 -0.31 -10.48 -6.99
CA VAL A 39 0.82 -10.59 -6.05
C VAL A 39 2.12 -10.86 -6.80
N HIS A 40 2.13 -11.73 -7.80
CA HIS A 40 3.33 -12.00 -8.59
C HIS A 40 3.82 -10.77 -9.37
N ARG A 41 2.91 -10.00 -9.96
CA ARG A 41 3.27 -8.75 -10.67
C ARG A 41 3.81 -7.69 -9.70
N ILE A 42 3.16 -7.55 -8.55
CA ILE A 42 3.58 -6.62 -7.50
C ILE A 42 4.95 -7.03 -6.95
N SER A 43 5.17 -8.32 -6.67
CA SER A 43 6.44 -8.82 -6.12
C SER A 43 7.61 -8.65 -7.09
N LEU A 44 7.38 -8.90 -8.39
CA LEU A 44 8.39 -8.64 -9.42
C LEU A 44 8.70 -7.14 -9.51
N GLY A 45 7.68 -6.28 -9.50
CA GLY A 45 7.85 -4.83 -9.50
C GLY A 45 8.64 -4.31 -8.29
N LEU A 46 8.30 -4.78 -7.09
CA LEU A 46 9.05 -4.47 -5.86
C LEU A 46 10.50 -4.98 -5.93
N GLY A 47 10.71 -6.19 -6.43
CA GLY A 47 12.06 -6.74 -6.63
C GLY A 47 12.91 -5.87 -7.55
N LEU A 48 12.35 -5.42 -8.67
CA LEU A 48 13.03 -4.50 -9.60
C LEU A 48 13.30 -3.13 -8.96
N LEU A 49 12.36 -2.57 -8.20
CA LEU A 49 12.58 -1.28 -7.52
C LEU A 49 13.69 -1.37 -6.48
N ILE A 50 13.74 -2.45 -5.70
CA ILE A 50 14.81 -2.68 -4.73
C ILE A 50 16.16 -2.81 -5.46
N ALA A 51 16.22 -3.61 -6.53
CA ALA A 51 17.44 -3.77 -7.33
C ALA A 51 17.90 -2.43 -7.94
N ALA A 52 16.97 -1.65 -8.50
CA ALA A 52 17.25 -0.32 -9.05
C ALA A 52 17.75 0.64 -7.96
N ALA A 53 17.15 0.63 -6.77
CA ALA A 53 17.59 1.45 -5.64
C ALA A 53 19.02 1.09 -5.20
N VAL A 54 19.34 -0.20 -5.09
CA VAL A 54 20.70 -0.67 -4.75
C VAL A 54 21.71 -0.22 -5.81
N LEU A 55 21.40 -0.39 -7.10
CA LEU A 55 22.26 0.06 -8.19
C LEU A 55 22.43 1.59 -8.21
N ALA A 56 21.36 2.34 -7.99
CA ALA A 56 21.40 3.80 -7.94
C ALA A 56 22.27 4.29 -6.78
N ILE A 57 22.12 3.70 -5.58
CA ILE A 57 22.95 4.04 -4.41
C ILE A 57 24.42 3.70 -4.68
N THR A 58 24.69 2.51 -5.21
CA THR A 58 26.05 2.07 -5.52
C THR A 58 26.71 2.96 -6.57
N GLY A 59 26.02 3.22 -7.68
CA GLY A 59 26.49 4.10 -8.74
C GLY A 59 26.69 5.55 -8.26
N LEU A 60 25.82 6.05 -7.38
CA LEU A 60 25.98 7.38 -6.78
C LEU A 60 27.27 7.44 -5.95
N PHE A 61 27.56 6.45 -5.10
CA PHE A 61 28.83 6.41 -4.37
C PHE A 61 30.05 6.33 -5.29
N THR A 62 29.98 5.51 -6.35
CA THR A 62 31.05 5.44 -7.35
C THR A 62 31.25 6.79 -8.05
N LEU A 63 30.18 7.50 -8.42
CA LEU A 63 30.25 8.84 -9.04
C LEU A 63 30.80 9.89 -8.07
N LEU A 64 30.40 9.86 -6.80
CA LEU A 64 30.94 10.76 -5.77
C LEU A 64 32.45 10.52 -5.58
N LEU A 65 32.90 9.28 -5.51
CA LEU A 65 34.32 8.94 -5.45
C LEU A 65 35.06 9.42 -6.70
N ALA A 66 34.50 9.20 -7.90
CA ALA A 66 35.08 9.67 -9.15
C ALA A 66 35.18 11.21 -9.17
N LEU A 67 34.17 11.91 -8.68
CA LEU A 67 34.18 13.37 -8.56
C LEU A 67 35.24 13.87 -7.58
N VAL A 68 35.36 13.23 -6.41
CA VAL A 68 36.42 13.53 -5.44
C VAL A 68 37.79 13.34 -6.06
N LYS A 69 38.04 12.19 -6.71
CA LYS A 69 39.33 11.94 -7.37
C LYS A 69 39.59 12.90 -8.53
N GLY A 70 38.55 13.26 -9.30
CA GLY A 70 38.64 14.25 -10.37
C GLY A 70 39.08 15.62 -9.85
N ILE A 71 38.43 16.11 -8.78
CA ILE A 71 38.79 17.40 -8.15
C ILE A 71 40.16 17.30 -7.46
N ALA A 72 40.51 16.16 -6.88
CA ALA A 72 41.80 15.97 -6.22
C ALA A 72 42.98 16.18 -7.16
N VAL A 73 42.84 15.89 -8.47
CA VAL A 73 43.87 16.21 -9.48
C VAL A 73 44.05 17.72 -9.64
N LEU A 74 43.00 18.52 -9.50
CA LEU A 74 43.09 19.97 -9.61
C LEU A 74 43.63 20.61 -8.33
N VAL A 75 43.22 20.11 -7.17
CA VAL A 75 43.56 20.68 -5.85
C VAL A 75 44.84 20.06 -5.26
N GLN A 76 45.37 18.99 -5.88
CA GLN A 76 46.55 18.23 -5.41
C GLN A 76 46.39 17.69 -3.98
N SER A 77 45.15 17.46 -3.53
CA SER A 77 44.84 16.94 -2.20
C SER A 77 43.51 16.20 -2.21
N ASP A 78 43.54 14.90 -1.89
CA ASP A 78 42.35 14.06 -1.75
C ASP A 78 41.45 14.56 -0.61
N ALA A 79 42.03 15.07 0.49
CA ALA A 79 41.29 15.54 1.66
C ALA A 79 40.49 16.83 1.37
N LEU A 80 41.12 17.80 0.69
CA LEU A 80 40.44 19.05 0.33
C LEU A 80 39.34 18.81 -0.71
N ALA A 81 39.60 17.93 -1.69
CA ALA A 81 38.58 17.54 -2.67
C ALA A 81 37.38 16.85 -2.00
N ALA A 82 37.62 15.94 -1.06
CA ALA A 82 36.56 15.28 -0.30
C ALA A 82 35.73 16.27 0.54
N LEU A 83 36.38 17.27 1.16
CA LEU A 83 35.69 18.33 1.90
C LEU A 83 34.81 19.20 0.99
N ILE A 84 35.29 19.57 -0.20
CA ILE A 84 34.52 20.39 -1.15
C ILE A 84 33.29 19.62 -1.65
N VAL A 85 33.46 18.37 -2.09
CA VAL A 85 32.36 17.54 -2.59
C VAL A 85 31.38 17.23 -1.46
N GLY A 86 31.88 16.75 -0.33
CA GLY A 86 31.07 16.41 0.83
C GLY A 86 30.31 17.61 1.38
N GLY A 87 30.97 18.76 1.49
CA GLY A 87 30.34 20.02 1.91
C GLY A 87 29.25 20.48 0.95
N THR A 88 29.48 20.36 -0.36
CA THR A 88 28.48 20.69 -1.39
C THR A 88 27.27 19.76 -1.30
N CYS A 89 27.49 18.45 -1.21
CA CYS A 89 26.42 17.47 -1.03
C CYS A 89 25.63 17.71 0.26
N LEU A 90 26.30 18.04 1.37
CA LEU A 90 25.64 18.35 2.64
C LEU A 90 24.79 19.62 2.55
N GLY A 91 25.30 20.67 1.89
CA GLY A 91 24.53 21.89 1.63
C GLY A 91 23.28 21.62 0.80
N LEU A 92 23.40 20.84 -0.28
CA LEU A 92 22.25 20.43 -1.08
C LEU A 92 21.26 19.58 -0.28
N ALA A 93 21.75 18.63 0.52
CA ALA A 93 20.91 17.78 1.36
C ALA A 93 20.12 18.60 2.40
N LEU A 94 20.74 19.62 2.99
CA LEU A 94 20.05 20.55 3.90
C LEU A 94 18.96 21.33 3.18
N VAL A 95 19.25 21.91 2.01
CA VAL A 95 18.25 22.66 1.22
C VAL A 95 17.08 21.77 0.82
N LEU A 96 17.35 20.58 0.27
CA LEU A 96 16.32 19.63 -0.13
C LEU A 96 15.55 19.11 1.09
N GLY A 97 16.22 18.84 2.21
CA GLY A 97 15.58 18.37 3.43
C GLY A 97 14.63 19.40 4.04
N LEU A 98 15.04 20.67 4.08
CA LEU A 98 14.19 21.78 4.55
C LEU A 98 13.01 22.00 3.59
N PHE A 99 13.25 21.99 2.28
CA PHE A 99 12.19 22.11 1.28
C PHE A 99 11.21 20.94 1.35
N GLY A 100 11.72 19.71 1.42
CA GLY A 100 10.95 18.49 1.57
C GLY A 100 10.10 18.51 2.84
N ARG A 101 10.68 18.90 3.98
CA ARG A 101 9.95 19.06 5.26
C ARG A 101 8.82 20.09 5.15
N SER A 102 9.04 21.21 4.45
CA SER A 102 8.01 22.22 4.26
C SER A 102 6.82 21.71 3.44
N ARG A 103 7.08 20.84 2.45
CA ARG A 103 6.06 20.25 1.56
C ARG A 103 5.37 19.03 2.20
N ALA A 104 6.11 18.26 2.98
CA ALA A 104 5.65 17.06 3.67
C ALA A 104 4.97 17.35 5.03
N SER A 105 4.74 18.64 5.37
CA SER A 105 3.96 19.01 6.54
C SER A 105 2.64 18.26 6.55
N LEU A 106 2.39 17.51 7.64
CA LEU A 106 1.20 16.69 7.86
C LEU A 106 -0.12 17.47 7.69
N ALA A 107 -0.08 18.80 7.74
CA ALA A 107 -1.21 19.66 7.40
C ALA A 107 -1.75 19.46 5.97
N ASN A 108 -0.92 18.98 5.02
CA ASN A 108 -1.31 18.66 3.66
C ASN A 108 -1.65 17.18 3.44
N LEU A 109 -1.29 16.29 4.38
CA LEU A 109 -1.55 14.85 4.29
C LEU A 109 -2.74 14.41 5.14
N ALA A 110 -3.13 15.20 6.16
CA ALA A 110 -4.37 14.98 6.89
C ALA A 110 -5.56 15.31 5.96
N PRO A 111 -6.44 14.34 5.62
CA PRO A 111 -7.62 14.62 4.82
C PRO A 111 -8.56 15.50 5.65
N THR A 112 -8.52 16.81 5.46
CA THR A 112 -9.33 17.78 6.21
C THR A 112 -10.84 17.54 6.04
N ARG A 113 -11.24 16.87 4.96
CA ARG A 113 -12.63 16.50 4.68
C ARG A 113 -13.03 15.14 5.24
N THR A 114 -12.22 14.09 5.06
CA THR A 114 -12.56 12.72 5.49
C THR A 114 -12.59 12.58 7.01
N GLY A 115 -11.69 13.25 7.73
CA GLY A 115 -11.66 13.19 9.19
C GLY A 115 -12.89 13.81 9.86
N ARG A 116 -13.58 14.74 9.18
CA ARG A 116 -14.80 15.39 9.71
C ARG A 116 -16.05 14.54 9.47
N GLN A 117 -16.13 13.84 8.33
CA GLN A 117 -17.24 12.93 8.03
C GLN A 117 -17.21 11.69 8.95
N ILE A 118 -16.05 11.09 9.18
CA ILE A 118 -15.92 9.94 10.10
C ILE A 118 -16.34 10.31 11.52
N LYS A 119 -16.02 11.54 11.97
CA LYS A 119 -16.46 12.03 13.30
C LYS A 119 -17.98 12.27 13.37
N GLN A 120 -18.60 12.77 12.29
CA GLN A 120 -20.05 12.95 12.22
C GLN A 120 -20.77 11.60 12.20
N ASP A 121 -20.29 10.64 11.40
CA ASP A 121 -20.90 9.30 11.34
C ASP A 121 -20.77 8.56 12.67
N ALA A 122 -19.62 8.65 13.34
CA ALA A 122 -19.44 8.08 14.68
C ALA A 122 -20.39 8.71 15.72
N GLN A 123 -20.64 10.01 15.63
CA GLN A 123 -21.61 10.68 16.52
C GLN A 123 -23.05 10.27 16.22
N VAL A 124 -23.43 10.12 14.95
CA VAL A 124 -24.78 9.66 14.55
C VAL A 124 -25.03 8.20 14.96
N LEU A 125 -24.00 7.35 14.94
CA LEU A 125 -24.11 5.97 15.44
C LEU A 125 -24.13 5.91 16.98
N ALA A 126 -23.38 6.80 17.66
CA ALA A 126 -23.40 6.89 19.11
C ALA A 126 -24.71 7.48 19.65
N ASP A 127 -25.37 8.33 18.87
CA ASP A 127 -26.65 8.99 19.22
C ASP A 127 -27.89 8.18 18.81
N ARG A 128 -27.72 6.90 18.43
CA ARG A 128 -28.84 5.95 18.31
C ARG A 128 -28.92 5.05 19.56
N PRO A 129 -29.51 5.51 20.68
CA PRO A 129 -29.98 4.59 21.71
C PRO A 129 -31.04 3.69 21.08
N GLY A 130 -30.82 2.38 21.17
CA GLY A 130 -31.65 1.37 20.52
C GLY A 130 -33.13 1.57 20.84
N HIS A 131 -33.90 1.93 19.82
CA HIS A 131 -35.35 1.75 19.82
C HIS A 131 -35.61 0.27 20.05
N ARG A 132 -35.96 -0.06 21.29
CA ARG A 132 -36.45 -1.39 21.66
C ARG A 132 -37.74 -1.57 20.88
N LEU A 133 -37.79 -2.69 20.14
CA LEU A 133 -39.02 -3.30 19.66
C LEU A 133 -39.82 -3.73 20.90
N GLN A 134 -40.46 -2.77 21.55
CA GLN A 134 -41.42 -2.98 22.60
C GLN A 134 -42.64 -2.17 22.17
N ASP A 135 -43.78 -2.85 22.14
CA ASP A 135 -45.12 -2.34 21.84
C ASP A 135 -45.56 -2.63 20.40
N ASP A 136 -45.98 -3.88 20.19
CA ASP A 136 -47.20 -4.22 19.47
C ASP A 136 -47.65 -5.60 19.97
N ALA A 137 -48.33 -5.57 21.12
CA ALA A 137 -49.11 -6.66 21.70
C ALA A 137 -50.59 -6.34 21.53
#